data_AF-A0A7H4N0J4-F1
#
_entry.id   AF-A0A7H4N0J4-F1
#
_cell.length_a   1.000
_cell.length_b   1.000
_cell.length_c   1.000
_cell.angle_alpha   90.00
_cell.angle_beta   90.00
_cell.angle_gamma   90.00
#
_symmetry.space_group_name_H-M   'P 1'
#
loop_
_entity.id
_entity.type
_entity.pdbx_description
1 polymer ?
#
loop_
_entity_poly.entity_id
_entity_poly.type
_entity_poly.pdbx_seq_one_letter_code
_entity_poly.pdbx_strand_id
1 'polypeptide(L)'
;MPYKLYTAVLLLAAASFSATAISASTPSIGNLINERLSLMKDVAGYKAQHHQAIEDLQQEKKVLESATADADSLGLKGESVRPFIQAQMDAAKAIQYRYRADWLAAAGN
;
A
#
# COMPACT_ATOMS: atom_id res chain seq x y z
N MET A 1 24.71 -57.56 -7.82
CA MET A 1 23.48 -56.76 -7.89
C MET A 1 23.43 -55.62 -6.82
N PRO A 2 24.42 -54.73 -6.68
CA PRO A 2 24.32 -53.59 -5.74
C PRO A 2 23.76 -52.30 -6.37
N TYR A 3 23.91 -52.10 -7.69
CA TYR A 3 23.52 -50.85 -8.36
C TYR A 3 22.01 -50.58 -8.36
N LYS A 4 21.18 -51.62 -8.28
CA LYS A 4 19.72 -51.51 -8.20
C LYS A 4 19.23 -50.91 -6.87
N LEU A 5 19.98 -51.14 -5.78
CA LEU A 5 19.71 -50.56 -4.46
C LEU A 5 20.09 -49.07 -4.42
N TYR A 6 21.22 -48.70 -5.05
CA TYR A 6 21.64 -47.29 -5.15
C TYR A 6 20.68 -46.44 -5.98
N THR A 7 20.15 -46.97 -7.09
CA THR A 7 19.14 -46.26 -7.89
C THR A 7 17.82 -46.07 -7.15
N ALA A 8 17.41 -47.03 -6.30
CA ALA A 8 16.18 -46.91 -5.51
C ALA A 8 16.30 -45.84 -4.42
N VAL A 9 17.47 -45.72 -3.78
CA VAL A 9 17.75 -44.68 -2.78
C VAL A 9 17.80 -43.28 -3.42
N LEU A 10 18.35 -43.16 -4.63
CA LEU A 10 18.44 -41.89 -5.35
C LEU A 10 17.07 -41.36 -5.80
N LEU A 11 16.15 -42.26 -6.18
CA LEU A 11 14.78 -41.91 -6.55
C LEU A 11 13.90 -41.52 -5.33
N LEU A 12 14.14 -42.13 -4.17
CA LEU A 12 13.39 -41.82 -2.94
C LEU A 12 13.78 -40.46 -2.33
N ALA A 13 15.04 -40.03 -2.49
CA ALA A 13 15.49 -38.71 -2.07
C ALA A 13 14.91 -37.57 -2.93
N ALA A 14 14.68 -37.81 -4.22
CA ALA A 14 14.08 -36.82 -5.13
C ALA A 14 12.57 -36.58 -4.87
N ALA A 15 11.87 -37.53 -4.25
CA ALA A 15 10.45 -37.44 -3.95
C ALA A 15 10.13 -36.64 -2.66
N SER A 16 11.16 -36.16 -1.94
CA SER A 16 10.99 -35.49 -0.63
C SER A 16 10.92 -33.96 -0.70
N PHE A 17 11.03 -33.37 -1.90
CA PHE A 17 10.86 -31.92 -2.08
C PHE A 17 9.39 -31.56 -2.34
N SER A 18 8.53 -31.80 -1.36
CA SER A 18 7.20 -31.20 -1.34
C SER A 18 7.36 -29.70 -1.08
N ALA A 19 7.37 -28.90 -2.14
CA ALA A 19 7.30 -27.45 -2.02
C ALA A 19 6.00 -27.08 -1.30
N THR A 20 6.09 -26.66 -0.04
CA THR A 20 4.98 -26.01 0.64
C THR A 20 4.75 -24.68 -0.05
N ALA A 21 3.75 -24.61 -0.94
CA ALA A 21 3.27 -23.34 -1.45
C ALA A 21 2.61 -22.60 -0.27
N ILE A 22 3.39 -21.74 0.40
CA ILE A 22 2.84 -20.74 1.32
C ILE A 22 1.99 -19.84 0.44
N SER A 23 0.67 -19.99 0.52
CA SER A 23 -0.26 -19.10 -0.15
C SER A 23 -0.14 -17.74 0.53
N ALA A 24 0.65 -16.84 -0.05
CA ALA A 24 0.70 -15.45 0.39
C ALA A 24 -0.72 -14.89 0.22
N SER A 25 -1.39 -14.59 1.34
CA SER A 25 -2.71 -13.97 1.29
C SER A 25 -2.58 -12.59 0.67
N THR A 26 -3.23 -12.37 -0.48
CA THR A 26 -3.31 -11.05 -1.07
C THR A 26 -3.93 -10.09 -0.05
N PRO A 27 -3.28 -8.98 0.31
CA PRO A 27 -3.83 -8.03 1.25
C PRO A 27 -5.20 -7.54 0.74
N SER A 28 -6.19 -7.52 1.62
CA SER A 28 -7.51 -7.00 1.27
C SER A 28 -7.41 -5.52 0.89
N ILE A 29 -8.35 -5.04 0.07
CA ILE A 29 -8.39 -3.61 -0.28
C ILE A 29 -8.50 -2.71 0.96
N GLY A 30 -9.22 -3.17 1.99
CA GLY A 30 -9.32 -2.47 3.28
C GLY A 30 -7.98 -2.36 4.00
N ASN A 31 -7.16 -3.42 3.96
CA ASN A 31 -5.82 -3.39 4.56
C ASN A 31 -4.92 -2.38 3.83
N LEU A 32 -4.95 -2.35 2.49
CA LEU A 32 -4.17 -1.39 1.70
C LEU A 32 -4.61 0.06 1.94
N ILE A 33 -5.93 0.30 2.06
CA ILE A 33 -6.45 1.62 2.44
C ILE A 33 -5.91 2.04 3.80
N ASN A 34 -5.99 1.15 4.80
CA ASN A 34 -5.51 1.43 6.15
C ASN A 34 -4.01 1.67 6.18
N GLU A 35 -3.22 0.89 5.44
CA GLU A 35 -1.78 1.07 5.32
C GLU A 35 -1.46 2.45 4.75
N ARG A 36 -2.07 2.83 3.62
CA ARG A 36 -1.91 4.17 3.04
C ARG A 36 -2.27 5.29 4.03
N LEU A 37 -3.41 5.17 4.71
CA LEU A 37 -3.90 6.21 5.62
C LEU A 37 -3.10 6.28 6.93
N SER A 38 -2.44 5.19 7.34
CA SER A 38 -1.59 5.16 8.55
C SER A 38 -0.40 6.12 8.47
N LEU A 39 0.07 6.41 7.25
CA LEU A 39 1.16 7.34 6.98
C LEU A 39 0.80 8.82 7.27
N MET A 40 -0.48 9.14 7.43
CA MET A 40 -0.94 10.54 7.44
C MET A 40 -0.51 11.31 8.69
N LYS A 41 -0.20 10.63 9.79
CA LYS A 41 0.44 11.27 10.96
C LYS A 41 1.82 11.81 10.59
N ASP A 42 2.64 10.98 9.95
CA ASP A 42 4.02 11.33 9.62
C ASP A 42 4.06 12.37 8.50
N VAL A 43 3.17 12.27 7.51
CA VAL A 43 3.00 13.29 6.46
C VAL A 43 2.57 14.63 7.07
N ALA A 44 1.63 14.64 8.01
CA ALA A 44 1.22 15.86 8.70
C ALA A 44 2.40 16.48 9.47
N GLY A 45 3.17 15.65 10.18
CA GLY A 45 4.35 16.07 10.93
C GLY A 45 5.41 16.68 10.04
N TYR A 46 5.74 16.01 8.93
CA TYR A 46 6.68 16.51 7.93
C TYR A 46 6.24 17.87 7.38
N LYS A 47 4.98 17.97 6.94
CA LYS A 47 4.43 19.22 6.40
C LYS A 47 4.44 20.35 7.44
N ALA A 48 4.13 20.06 8.70
CA ALA A 48 4.17 21.03 9.78
C ALA A 48 5.61 21.55 10.00
N GLN A 49 6.59 20.66 10.05
CA GLN A 49 8.01 21.00 10.23
C GLN A 49 8.58 21.83 9.06
N HIS A 50 8.12 21.58 7.84
CA HIS A 50 8.58 22.26 6.63
C HIS A 50 7.67 23.42 6.20
N HIS A 51 6.73 23.84 7.05
CA HIS A 51 5.77 24.91 6.77
C HIS A 51 4.95 24.70 5.48
N GLN A 52 4.68 23.45 5.12
CA GLN A 52 3.88 23.08 3.96
C GLN A 52 2.38 23.04 4.30
N ALA A 53 1.55 23.33 3.30
CA ALA A 53 0.11 23.19 3.38
C ALA A 53 -0.31 21.72 3.32
N ILE A 54 -1.41 21.38 4.00
CA ILE A 54 -2.01 20.04 3.90
C ILE A 54 -2.61 19.85 2.51
N GLU A 55 -3.31 20.86 1.99
CA GLU A 55 -3.80 20.88 0.61
C GLU A 55 -2.69 21.31 -0.35
N ASP A 56 -2.45 20.45 -1.34
CA ASP A 56 -1.50 20.70 -2.42
C ASP A 56 -2.16 20.25 -3.73
N LEU A 57 -2.80 21.20 -4.41
CA LEU A 57 -3.56 20.94 -5.63
C LEU A 57 -2.70 20.37 -6.76
N GLN A 58 -1.40 20.71 -6.80
CA GLN A 58 -0.49 20.19 -7.83
C GLN A 58 -0.17 18.72 -7.55
N GLN A 59 0.12 18.38 -6.29
CA GLN A 59 0.34 17.00 -5.89
C GLN A 59 -0.93 16.16 -6.02
N GLU A 60 -2.11 16.68 -5.65
CA GLU A 60 -3.39 15.98 -5.81
C GLU A 60 -3.70 15.66 -7.28
N LYS A 61 -3.46 16.63 -8.18
CA LYS A 61 -3.58 16.42 -9.62
C LYS A 61 -2.64 15.31 -10.09
N LYS A 62 -1.38 15.33 -9.68
CA LYS A 62 -0.39 14.30 -10.03
C LYS A 62 -0.80 12.91 -9.56
N VAL A 63 -1.32 12.79 -8.33
CA VAL A 63 -1.79 11.52 -7.77
C VAL A 63 -2.98 10.98 -8.57
N LEU A 64 -3.94 11.84 -8.92
CA LEU A 64 -5.08 11.45 -9.76
C LEU A 64 -4.62 10.98 -11.14
N GLU A 65 -3.79 11.76 -11.83
CA GLU A 65 -3.28 11.43 -13.17
C GLU A 65 -2.52 10.10 -13.18
N SER A 66 -1.63 9.90 -12.19
CA SER A 66 -0.89 8.65 -12.03
C SER A 66 -1.85 7.47 -11.82
N ALA A 67 -2.80 7.58 -10.88
CA ALA A 67 -3.71 6.49 -10.58
C ALA A 67 -4.65 6.15 -11.75
N THR A 68 -5.07 7.16 -12.54
CA THR A 68 -5.85 6.91 -13.75
C THR A 68 -5.04 6.22 -14.83
N ALA A 69 -3.77 6.61 -15.03
CA ALA A 69 -2.88 5.97 -16.00
C ALA A 69 -2.55 4.53 -15.59
N ASP A 70 -2.31 4.29 -14.30
CA ASP A 70 -2.09 2.96 -13.75
C ASP A 70 -3.32 2.07 -13.98
N ALA A 71 -4.52 2.59 -13.72
CA ALA A 71 -5.77 1.88 -13.97
C ALA A 71 -5.94 1.51 -15.45
N ASP A 72 -5.68 2.42 -16.37
CA ASP A 72 -5.71 2.13 -17.82
C ASP A 72 -4.70 1.04 -18.19
N SER A 73 -3.48 1.10 -17.63
CA SER A 73 -2.43 0.09 -17.88
C SER A 73 -2.79 -1.32 -17.37
N LEU A 74 -3.65 -1.39 -16.35
CA LEU A 74 -4.14 -2.63 -15.76
C LEU A 74 -5.47 -3.12 -16.40
N GLY A 75 -5.93 -2.46 -17.46
CA GLY A 75 -7.15 -2.83 -18.19
C GLY A 75 -8.46 -2.35 -17.54
N LEU A 76 -8.38 -1.44 -16.57
CA LEU A 76 -9.54 -0.74 -16.03
C LEU A 76 -9.79 0.53 -16.86
N LYS A 77 -10.97 1.13 -16.72
CA LYS A 77 -11.23 2.48 -17.24
C LYS A 77 -10.68 3.50 -16.23
N GLY A 78 -9.66 4.28 -16.57
CA GLY A 78 -9.04 5.26 -15.68
C GLY A 78 -10.05 6.19 -15.01
N GLU A 79 -11.00 6.72 -15.78
CA GLU A 79 -12.07 7.58 -15.25
C GLU A 79 -12.95 6.89 -14.19
N SER A 80 -13.09 5.55 -14.21
CA SER A 80 -13.89 4.84 -13.20
C SER A 80 -13.23 4.79 -11.82
N VAL A 81 -11.90 4.93 -11.72
CA VAL A 81 -11.20 4.89 -10.42
C VAL A 81 -11.10 6.25 -9.75
N ARG A 82 -11.30 7.36 -10.49
CA ARG A 82 -11.13 8.73 -9.98
C ARG A 82 -11.90 9.01 -8.69
N PRO A 83 -13.20 8.67 -8.56
CA PRO A 83 -13.95 8.97 -7.33
C PRO A 83 -13.35 8.27 -6.10
N PHE A 84 -12.84 7.05 -6.27
CA PHE A 84 -12.21 6.30 -5.20
C PHE A 84 -10.88 6.95 -4.77
N ILE A 85 -10.05 7.35 -5.74
CA ILE A 85 -8.78 8.03 -5.46
C ILE A 85 -9.02 9.39 -4.80
N GLN A 86 -10.01 10.16 -5.27
CA GLN A 86 -10.40 11.43 -4.65
C GLN A 86 -10.81 11.23 -3.19
N ALA A 87 -11.67 10.26 -2.92
CA ALA A 87 -12.10 9.95 -1.55
C ALA A 87 -10.91 9.57 -0.64
N GLN A 88 -9.92 8.84 -1.15
CA GLN A 88 -8.69 8.55 -0.40
C GLN A 88 -7.82 9.78 -0.14
N MET A 89 -7.77 10.76 -1.05
CA MET A 89 -7.07 12.03 -0.82
C MET A 89 -7.81 12.88 0.21
N ASP A 90 -9.14 12.93 0.15
CA ASP A 90 -9.96 13.69 1.11
C ASP A 90 -9.84 13.11 2.52
N ALA A 91 -9.94 11.77 2.66
CA ALA A 91 -9.71 11.08 3.93
C ALA A 91 -8.29 11.33 4.47
N ALA A 92 -7.28 11.28 3.59
CA ALA A 92 -5.91 11.58 3.96
C ALA A 92 -5.74 13.00 4.51
N LYS A 93 -6.36 14.00 3.88
CA LYS A 93 -6.35 15.39 4.35
C LYS A 93 -7.06 15.54 5.69
N ALA A 94 -8.21 14.90 5.87
CA ALA A 94 -8.95 14.94 7.13
C ALA A 94 -8.12 14.41 8.31
N ILE A 95 -7.40 13.30 8.12
CA ILE A 95 -6.49 12.75 9.15
C ILE A 95 -5.34 13.72 9.45
N GLN A 96 -4.72 14.30 8.42
CA GLN A 96 -3.65 15.28 8.61
C GLN A 96 -4.13 16.52 9.39
N TYR A 97 -5.33 17.03 9.05
CA TYR A 97 -5.92 18.18 9.76
C TYR A 97 -6.19 17.86 11.22
N ARG A 98 -6.68 16.65 11.54
CA ARG A 98 -6.88 16.22 12.93
C ARG A 98 -5.58 16.28 13.72
N TYR A 99 -4.50 15.67 13.22
CA TYR A 99 -3.21 15.69 13.93
C TYR A 99 -2.66 17.11 14.10
N ARG A 100 -2.79 17.96 13.08
CA ARG A 100 -2.35 19.36 13.17
C ARG A 100 -3.14 20.13 14.23
N ALA A 101 -4.45 19.92 14.31
CA ALA A 101 -5.29 20.52 15.34
C ALA A 101 -4.91 20.04 16.75
N ASP A 102 -4.69 18.73 16.93
CA ASP A 102 -4.29 18.15 18.22
C ASP A 102 -2.95 18.73 18.70
N TRP A 103 -1.95 18.87 17.80
CA TRP A 103 -0.67 19.48 18.15
C TRP A 103 -0.75 20.97 18.45
N LEU A 104 -1.59 21.72 17.73
CA LEU A 104 -1.82 23.14 18.01
C LEU A 104 -2.49 23.33 19.39
N ALA A 105 -3.45 22.48 19.74
CA ALA A 105 -4.09 22.50 21.05
C ALA A 105 -3.11 22.13 22.18
N ALA A 106 -2.22 21.16 21.94
CA ALA A 106 -1.21 20.76 22.92
C ALA A 106 -0.12 21.83 23.13
N ALA A 107 0.25 22.58 22.09
CA ALA A 107 1.25 23.65 22.18
C ALA A 107 0.72 24.95 22.81
N GLY A 108 -0.60 25.13 22.86
CA GLY A 108 -1.26 26.28 23.47
C GLY A 108 -1.55 26.15 24.96
N ASN A 109 -1.28 24.97 25.55
CA ASN A 109 -1.38 24.69 26.99
C ASN A 109 0.02 24.64 27.62
#